data_AF-A0A0M9A2W3-F1
#
_entry.id   AF-A0A0M9A2W3-F1
#
_cell.length_a   1.000
_cell.length_b   1.000
_cell.length_c   1.000
_cell.angle_alpha   90.00
_cell.angle_beta   90.00
_cell.angle_gamma   90.00
#
_symmetry.space_group_name_H-M   'P 1'
#
loop_
_entity.id
_entity.type
_entity.pdbx_description
1 polymer ?
#
loop_
_entity_poly.entity_id
_entity_poly.type
_entity_poly.pdbx_seq_one_letter_code
_entity_poly.pdbx_strand_id
1 'polypeptide(L)'
;FDIIEFDPKTFKILLNYLQTGSCPLTCSNIPGLICAAEHYDLPELLQACFHHAKQFLRIEIVCVMLCALENYCWRYTSASELVNMILAFIETRAYQLFQNPDFLTLSESMVQMIMGRGLEVGEIKKFEAMLEWAKNRIKDRKSSKVDPKVEFKCIMERLSRDLKLHRITPQELIRIVLPSKAIRNEKILETLMYQANSGIYRNVDSYLEAYQKKVQNQESFDCGM
;
A
#
# COMPACT_ATOMS: atom_id res chain seq x y z
N PHE A 1 -17.91 -11.05 34.95
CA PHE A 1 -16.91 -11.88 34.25
C PHE A 1 -17.01 -11.47 32.80
N ASP A 2 -15.97 -10.83 32.28
CA ASP A 2 -16.01 -10.25 30.94
C ASP A 2 -15.41 -11.25 29.96
N ILE A 3 -16.10 -11.51 28.86
CA ILE A 3 -15.55 -12.27 27.74
C ILE A 3 -14.64 -11.29 26.98
N ILE A 4 -13.33 -11.44 27.16
CA ILE A 4 -12.32 -10.49 26.65
C ILE A 4 -11.97 -10.77 25.18
N GLU A 5 -12.32 -11.95 24.66
CA GLU A 5 -11.82 -12.43 23.37
C GLU A 5 -12.43 -11.71 22.16
N PHE A 6 -13.69 -11.27 22.27
CA PHE A 6 -14.40 -10.56 21.20
C PHE A 6 -15.07 -9.31 21.75
N ASP A 7 -15.18 -8.28 20.92
CA ASP A 7 -15.95 -7.11 21.31
C ASP A 7 -17.43 -7.47 21.53
N PRO A 8 -18.14 -6.77 22.44
CA PRO A 8 -19.52 -7.12 22.78
C PRO A 8 -20.48 -7.13 21.58
N LYS A 9 -20.22 -6.36 20.53
CA LYS A 9 -21.09 -6.33 19.34
C LYS A 9 -20.90 -7.58 18.50
N THR A 10 -19.66 -7.97 18.22
CA THR A 10 -19.35 -9.23 17.53
C THR A 10 -19.96 -10.42 18.29
N PHE A 11 -19.75 -10.48 19.60
CA PHE A 11 -20.28 -11.57 20.43
C PHE A 11 -21.82 -11.63 20.41
N LYS A 12 -22.50 -10.47 20.46
CA LYS A 12 -23.95 -10.41 20.35
C LYS A 12 -24.46 -10.92 19.01
N ILE A 13 -23.80 -10.56 17.90
CA ILE A 13 -24.18 -11.03 16.56
C ILE A 13 -24.01 -12.54 16.45
N LEU A 14 -22.91 -13.07 16.99
CA LEU A 14 -22.68 -14.51 17.07
C LEU A 14 -23.76 -15.23 17.88
N LEU A 15 -24.14 -14.71 19.06
CA LEU A 15 -25.18 -15.33 19.89
C LEU A 15 -26.53 -15.38 19.16
N ASN A 16 -26.88 -14.29 18.47
CA ASN A 16 -28.08 -14.27 17.63
C ASN A 16 -28.01 -15.32 16.52
N TYR A 17 -26.85 -15.50 15.88
CA TYR A 17 -26.64 -16.55 14.89
C TYR A 17 -26.86 -17.94 15.48
N LEU A 18 -26.29 -18.24 16.65
CA LEU A 18 -26.46 -19.54 17.31
C LEU A 18 -27.92 -19.83 17.69
N GLN A 19 -28.69 -18.80 18.04
CA GLN A 19 -30.10 -18.95 18.42
C GLN A 19 -31.06 -19.07 17.22
N THR A 20 -30.75 -18.38 16.11
CA THR A 20 -31.69 -18.21 14.99
C THR A 20 -31.24 -18.88 13.69
N GLY A 21 -29.99 -19.31 13.60
CA GLY A 21 -29.34 -19.78 12.38
C GLY A 21 -29.01 -18.67 11.37
N SER A 22 -29.17 -17.39 11.72
CA SER A 22 -28.96 -16.26 10.80
C SER A 22 -28.41 -15.02 11.51
N CYS A 23 -27.60 -14.24 10.79
CA CYS A 23 -27.16 -12.93 11.25
C CYS A 23 -26.83 -11.99 10.08
N PRO A 24 -26.93 -10.66 10.27
CA PRO A 24 -26.58 -9.70 9.22
C PRO A 24 -25.06 -9.61 9.06
N LEU A 25 -24.58 -9.82 7.83
CA LEU A 25 -23.17 -9.67 7.47
C LEU A 25 -22.90 -8.27 6.91
N THR A 26 -21.83 -7.63 7.37
CA THR A 26 -21.37 -6.33 6.89
C THR A 26 -19.84 -6.32 6.88
N CYS A 27 -19.21 -5.60 5.95
CA CYS A 27 -17.74 -5.50 5.93
C CYS A 27 -17.15 -4.98 7.26
N SER A 28 -17.92 -4.21 8.03
CA SER A 28 -17.52 -3.75 9.36
C SER A 28 -17.54 -4.83 10.46
N ASN A 29 -18.43 -5.84 10.37
CA ASN A 29 -18.53 -6.88 11.41
C ASN A 29 -17.79 -8.18 11.03
N ILE A 30 -17.51 -8.39 9.74
CA ILE A 30 -16.83 -9.57 9.22
C ILE A 30 -15.48 -9.85 9.92
N PRO A 31 -14.58 -8.86 10.16
CA PRO A 31 -13.32 -9.12 10.84
C PRO A 31 -13.49 -9.84 12.18
N GLY A 32 -14.41 -9.38 13.03
CA GLY A 32 -14.70 -10.02 14.31
C GLY A 32 -15.41 -11.35 14.15
N LEU A 33 -16.41 -11.42 13.26
CA LEU A 33 -17.21 -12.63 13.05
C LEU A 33 -16.42 -13.80 12.49
N ILE A 34 -15.46 -13.56 11.61
CA ILE A 34 -14.58 -14.62 11.08
C ILE A 34 -13.75 -15.24 12.20
N CYS A 35 -13.18 -14.41 13.06
CA CYS A 35 -12.38 -14.89 14.19
C CYS A 35 -13.25 -15.66 15.19
N ALA A 36 -14.47 -15.18 15.45
CA ALA A 36 -15.42 -15.86 16.31
C ALA A 36 -15.91 -17.18 15.70
N ALA A 37 -16.20 -17.22 14.40
CA ALA A 37 -16.63 -18.42 13.71
C ALA A 37 -15.53 -19.49 13.69
N GLU A 38 -14.26 -19.11 13.50
CA GLU A 38 -13.12 -20.02 13.65
C GLU A 38 -12.98 -20.51 15.09
N HIS A 39 -13.10 -19.62 16.08
CA HIS A 39 -12.95 -19.98 17.50
C HIS A 39 -14.01 -20.97 18.01
N TYR A 40 -15.25 -20.84 17.55
CA TYR A 40 -16.38 -21.68 17.97
C TYR A 40 -16.70 -22.81 16.98
N ASP A 41 -15.81 -23.09 16.02
CA ASP A 41 -15.96 -24.15 15.02
C ASP A 41 -17.29 -24.07 14.23
N LEU A 42 -17.59 -22.90 13.66
CA LEU A 42 -18.80 -22.61 12.87
C LEU A 42 -18.47 -22.45 11.37
N PRO A 43 -18.23 -23.53 10.62
CA PRO A 43 -17.73 -23.46 9.25
C PRO A 43 -18.71 -22.80 8.27
N GLU A 44 -20.02 -22.94 8.44
CA GLU A 44 -21.03 -22.33 7.57
C GLU A 44 -21.04 -20.80 7.70
N LEU A 45 -20.90 -20.30 8.93
CA LEU A 45 -20.81 -18.86 9.20
C LEU A 45 -19.49 -18.30 8.65
N LEU A 46 -18.39 -19.02 8.86
CA LEU A 46 -17.08 -18.66 8.34
C LEU A 46 -17.11 -18.54 6.81
N GLN A 47 -17.67 -19.53 6.12
CA GLN A 47 -17.85 -19.54 4.68
C GLN A 47 -18.73 -18.38 4.20
N ALA A 48 -19.86 -18.13 4.89
CA ALA A 48 -20.75 -17.02 4.55
C ALA A 48 -20.05 -15.65 4.69
N CYS A 49 -19.22 -15.47 5.72
CA CYS A 49 -18.44 -14.26 5.92
C CYS A 49 -17.44 -14.02 4.77
N PHE A 50 -16.69 -15.05 4.36
CA PHE A 50 -15.77 -14.92 3.23
C PHE A 50 -16.48 -14.67 1.90
N HIS A 51 -17.62 -15.34 1.68
CA HIS A 51 -18.43 -15.11 0.49
C HIS A 51 -18.91 -13.65 0.42
N HIS A 52 -19.47 -13.14 1.52
CA HIS A 52 -19.91 -11.77 1.61
C HIS A 52 -18.75 -10.77 1.44
N ALA A 53 -17.62 -11.00 2.12
CA ALA A 53 -16.44 -10.17 1.96
C ALA A 53 -16.01 -10.07 0.50
N LYS A 54 -15.91 -11.21 -0.20
CA LYS A 54 -15.51 -11.25 -1.61
C LYS A 54 -16.45 -10.48 -2.54
N GLN A 55 -17.76 -10.48 -2.27
CA GLN A 55 -18.75 -9.80 -3.11
C GLN A 55 -18.86 -8.30 -2.85
N PHE A 56 -18.67 -7.88 -1.59
CA PHE A 56 -19.00 -6.52 -1.15
C PHE A 56 -17.78 -5.70 -0.69
N LEU A 57 -16.56 -6.19 -0.89
CA LEU A 57 -15.35 -5.43 -0.56
C LEU A 57 -15.26 -4.15 -1.40
N ARG A 58 -14.99 -3.03 -0.73
CA ARG A 58 -14.85 -1.71 -1.37
C ARG A 58 -13.70 -0.92 -0.74
N ILE A 59 -13.15 0.01 -1.50
CA ILE A 59 -11.98 0.80 -1.09
C ILE A 59 -12.26 1.64 0.16
N GLU A 60 -13.50 2.06 0.37
CA GLU A 60 -13.88 2.89 1.51
C GLU A 60 -13.77 2.13 2.84
N ILE A 61 -13.91 0.81 2.83
CA ILE A 61 -13.94 0.00 4.07
C ILE A 61 -12.68 -0.83 4.29
N VAL A 62 -11.83 -1.04 3.28
CA VAL A 62 -10.67 -1.95 3.40
C VAL A 62 -9.69 -1.51 4.48
N CYS A 63 -9.43 -0.21 4.66
CA CYS A 63 -8.54 0.29 5.70
C CYS A 63 -9.08 -0.01 7.10
N VAL A 64 -10.37 0.22 7.31
CA VAL A 64 -11.06 -0.08 8.57
C VAL A 64 -11.02 -1.58 8.86
N MET A 65 -11.25 -2.42 7.85
CA MET A 65 -11.17 -3.88 7.99
C MET A 65 -9.75 -4.34 8.36
N LEU A 66 -8.71 -3.82 7.71
CA LEU A 66 -7.32 -4.14 8.03
C LEU A 66 -6.96 -3.74 9.46
N CYS A 67 -7.39 -2.56 9.92
CA CYS A 67 -7.23 -2.15 11.31
C CYS A 67 -7.91 -3.10 12.30
N ALA A 68 -9.12 -3.56 12.00
CA ALA A 68 -9.84 -4.50 12.86
C ALA A 68 -9.14 -5.88 12.91
N LEU A 69 -8.59 -6.35 11.79
CA LEU A 69 -7.93 -7.65 11.67
C LEU A 69 -6.56 -7.70 12.34
N GLU A 70 -5.86 -6.59 12.46
CA GLU A 70 -4.49 -6.52 12.99
C GLU A 70 -4.34 -7.23 14.34
N ASN A 71 -5.33 -7.13 15.22
CA ASN A 71 -5.30 -7.76 16.55
C ASN A 71 -5.53 -9.28 16.51
N TYR A 72 -6.05 -9.81 15.40
CA TYR A 72 -6.50 -11.19 15.27
C TYR A 72 -5.56 -12.07 14.42
N CYS A 73 -4.76 -11.47 13.53
CA CYS A 73 -3.94 -12.22 12.55
C CYS A 73 -2.96 -13.22 13.18
N TRP A 74 -2.44 -12.96 14.38
CA TRP A 74 -1.51 -13.87 15.04
C TRP A 74 -2.19 -15.13 15.64
N ARG A 75 -3.50 -15.06 15.88
CA ARG A 75 -4.27 -16.07 16.61
C ARG A 75 -5.17 -16.92 15.71
N TYR A 76 -5.67 -16.32 14.63
CA TYR A 76 -6.69 -16.94 13.77
C TYR A 76 -6.20 -17.03 12.33
N THR A 77 -6.30 -18.22 11.75
CA THR A 77 -5.87 -18.48 10.37
C THR A 77 -6.76 -17.74 9.39
N SER A 78 -8.08 -17.74 9.63
CA SER A 78 -9.04 -17.06 8.76
C SER A 78 -8.90 -15.55 8.78
N ALA A 79 -8.40 -14.96 9.87
CA ALA A 79 -8.05 -13.53 9.88
C ALA A 79 -6.90 -13.24 8.89
N SER A 80 -5.87 -14.09 8.88
CA SER A 80 -4.75 -13.98 7.94
C SER A 80 -5.17 -14.22 6.49
N GLU A 81 -6.08 -15.16 6.23
CA GLU A 81 -6.68 -15.37 4.91
C GLU A 81 -7.47 -14.16 4.44
N LEU A 82 -8.26 -13.54 5.33
CA LEU A 82 -9.02 -12.34 4.98
C LEU A 82 -8.10 -11.15 4.68
N VAL A 83 -7.03 -10.96 5.46
CA VAL A 83 -6.02 -9.93 5.14
C VAL A 83 -5.43 -10.17 3.76
N ASN A 84 -5.04 -11.40 3.42
CA ASN A 84 -4.51 -11.71 2.09
C ASN A 84 -5.52 -11.44 0.97
N MET A 85 -6.80 -11.76 1.19
CA MET A 85 -7.88 -11.45 0.25
C MET A 85 -8.01 -9.93 0.03
N ILE A 86 -7.96 -9.15 1.11
CA ILE A 86 -8.02 -7.68 1.04
C ILE A 86 -6.79 -7.12 0.33
N LEU A 87 -5.59 -7.63 0.62
CA LEU A 87 -4.36 -7.20 -0.04
C LEU A 87 -4.39 -7.49 -1.55
N ALA A 88 -4.89 -8.66 -1.96
CA ALA A 88 -5.08 -8.98 -3.38
C ALA A 88 -6.10 -8.05 -4.06
N PHE A 89 -7.16 -7.65 -3.36
CA PHE A 89 -8.11 -6.66 -3.87
C PHE A 89 -7.49 -5.26 -4.06
N ILE A 90 -6.58 -4.88 -3.16
CA ILE A 90 -5.85 -3.60 -3.18
C ILE A 90 -4.84 -3.52 -4.33
N GLU A 91 -4.23 -4.63 -4.75
CA GLU A 91 -3.16 -4.63 -5.76
C GLU A 91 -3.55 -3.87 -7.04
N THR A 92 -4.78 -4.05 -7.53
CA THR A 92 -5.30 -3.40 -8.75
C THR A 92 -5.94 -2.02 -8.50
N ARG A 93 -6.02 -1.58 -7.23
CA ARG A 93 -6.74 -0.37 -6.80
C ARG A 93 -5.91 0.53 -5.88
N ALA A 94 -4.60 0.32 -5.83
CA ALA A 94 -3.70 1.01 -4.90
C ALA A 94 -3.78 2.54 -5.01
N TYR A 95 -3.98 3.08 -6.21
CA TYR A 95 -4.13 4.53 -6.40
C TYR A 95 -5.36 5.09 -5.65
N GLN A 96 -6.50 4.39 -5.70
CA GLN A 96 -7.72 4.79 -4.97
C GLN A 96 -7.53 4.64 -3.46
N LEU A 97 -6.84 3.58 -3.04
CA LEU A 97 -6.51 3.37 -1.63
C LEU A 97 -5.69 4.53 -1.06
N PHE A 98 -4.66 4.98 -1.78
CA PHE A 98 -3.80 6.08 -1.32
C PHE A 98 -4.53 7.42 -1.20
N GLN A 99 -5.66 7.60 -1.89
CA GLN A 99 -6.52 8.78 -1.75
C GLN A 99 -7.52 8.67 -0.59
N ASN A 100 -7.70 7.46 -0.03
CA ASN A 100 -8.61 7.27 1.08
C ASN A 100 -7.98 7.85 2.37
N PRO A 101 -8.66 8.77 3.10
CA PRO A 101 -8.14 9.30 4.36
C PRO A 101 -7.87 8.21 5.42
N ASP A 102 -8.63 7.11 5.40
CA ASP A 102 -8.46 5.99 6.33
C ASP A 102 -7.13 5.24 6.08
N PHE A 103 -6.46 5.47 4.95
CA PHE A 103 -5.10 4.95 4.75
C PHE A 103 -4.13 5.49 5.81
N LEU A 104 -4.31 6.74 6.26
CA LEU A 104 -3.45 7.37 7.27
C LEU A 104 -3.65 6.76 8.68
N THR A 105 -4.74 6.04 8.92
CA THR A 105 -5.03 5.39 10.21
C THR A 105 -4.36 4.02 10.34
N LEU A 106 -3.97 3.39 9.23
CA LEU A 106 -3.30 2.08 9.19
C LEU A 106 -1.98 2.09 9.96
N SER A 107 -1.70 1.03 10.73
CA SER A 107 -0.43 0.87 11.43
C SER A 107 0.76 0.78 10.47
N GLU A 108 1.97 0.95 10.99
CA GLU A 108 3.17 0.81 10.18
C GLU A 108 3.32 -0.58 9.57
N SER A 109 2.95 -1.62 10.33
CA SER A 109 3.00 -3.00 9.86
C SER A 109 2.06 -3.21 8.68
N MET A 110 0.83 -2.69 8.77
CA MET A 110 -0.15 -2.76 7.68
C MET A 110 0.34 -2.01 6.44
N VAL A 111 0.87 -0.80 6.60
CA VAL A 111 1.43 -0.04 5.47
C VAL A 111 2.61 -0.79 4.84
N GLN A 112 3.52 -1.35 5.63
CA GLN A 112 4.64 -2.14 5.12
C GLN A 112 4.13 -3.35 4.31
N MET A 113 3.13 -4.07 4.82
CA MET A 113 2.54 -5.20 4.11
C MET A 113 1.94 -4.78 2.77
N ILE A 114 1.19 -3.67 2.73
CA ILE A 114 0.62 -3.14 1.48
C ILE A 114 1.72 -2.76 0.50
N MET A 115 2.75 -2.04 0.97
CA MET A 115 3.85 -1.57 0.13
C MET A 115 4.72 -2.70 -0.42
N GLY A 116 4.82 -3.82 0.31
CA GLY A 116 5.50 -5.03 -0.13
C GLY A 116 4.77 -5.82 -1.23
N ARG A 117 3.52 -5.47 -1.57
CA ARG A 117 2.77 -6.13 -2.65
C ARG A 117 3.15 -5.60 -4.03
N GLY A 118 2.80 -6.39 -5.04
CA GLY A 118 2.91 -6.02 -6.46
C GLY A 118 1.82 -5.04 -6.90
N LEU A 119 1.72 -3.87 -6.25
CA LEU A 119 0.68 -2.88 -6.55
C LEU A 119 0.80 -2.36 -7.99
N GLU A 120 -0.32 -2.27 -8.71
CA GLU A 120 -0.46 -1.71 -10.05
C GLU A 120 -0.43 -0.17 -10.02
N VAL A 121 0.67 0.37 -9.52
CA VAL A 121 0.87 1.82 -9.39
C VAL A 121 2.36 2.14 -9.55
N GLY A 122 2.67 3.31 -10.11
CA GLY A 122 4.05 3.78 -10.24
C GLY A 122 4.75 3.88 -8.88
N GLU A 123 6.04 3.57 -8.84
CA GLU A 123 6.85 3.61 -7.61
C GLU A 123 6.87 5.01 -6.98
N ILE A 124 6.74 6.07 -7.77
CA ILE A 124 6.60 7.44 -7.27
C ILE A 124 5.34 7.61 -6.40
N LYS A 125 4.21 6.98 -6.76
CA LYS A 125 2.98 7.06 -5.99
C LYS A 125 3.06 6.28 -4.69
N LYS A 126 3.77 5.14 -4.68
CA LYS A 126 4.11 4.45 -3.43
C LYS A 126 4.92 5.36 -2.51
N PHE A 127 5.96 6.01 -3.06
CA PHE A 127 6.79 6.93 -2.30
C PHE A 127 5.99 8.12 -1.73
N GLU A 128 5.13 8.75 -2.53
CA GLU A 128 4.26 9.85 -2.09
C GLU A 128 3.32 9.40 -0.95
N ALA A 129 2.69 8.23 -1.09
CA ALA A 129 1.81 7.68 -0.07
C ALA A 129 2.57 7.34 1.24
N MET A 130 3.76 6.73 1.15
CA MET A 130 4.64 6.49 2.31
C MET A 130 5.01 7.81 3.00
N LEU A 131 5.36 8.83 2.21
CA LEU A 131 5.77 10.14 2.70
C LEU A 131 4.62 10.85 3.42
N GLU A 132 3.42 10.80 2.86
CA GLU A 132 2.21 11.37 3.46
C GLU A 132 1.85 10.67 4.77
N TRP A 133 1.84 9.33 4.75
CA TRP A 133 1.58 8.52 5.93
C TRP A 133 2.60 8.78 7.05
N ALA A 134 3.90 8.81 6.72
CA ALA A 134 4.96 9.08 7.70
C ALA A 134 4.83 10.49 8.29
N LYS A 135 4.51 11.50 7.48
CA LYS A 135 4.25 12.86 7.98
C LYS A 135 3.04 12.90 8.91
N ASN A 136 1.96 12.18 8.59
CA ASN A 136 0.79 12.12 9.46
C ASN A 136 1.12 11.48 10.81
N ARG A 137 1.85 10.36 10.79
CA ARG A 137 2.26 9.64 12.01
C ARG A 137 3.08 10.48 12.96
N ILE A 138 3.99 11.30 12.44
CA ILE A 138 4.79 12.21 13.25
C ILE A 138 3.95 13.38 13.81
N LYS A 139 2.94 13.86 13.08
CA LYS A 139 2.02 14.89 13.56
C LYS A 139 1.14 14.40 14.71
N ASP A 140 0.72 13.14 14.69
CA ASP A 140 -0.13 12.56 15.72
C ASP A 140 0.65 12.22 17.00
N ARG A 141 1.95 11.90 16.89
CA ARG A 141 2.84 11.56 18.01
C ARG A 141 3.58 12.76 18.62
N LYS A 142 2.89 13.86 18.91
CA LYS A 142 3.49 15.06 19.57
C LYS A 142 4.08 14.80 20.97
N SER A 143 3.87 13.62 21.56
CA SER A 143 4.35 13.25 22.91
C SER A 143 5.51 12.23 22.91
N SER A 144 6.08 11.89 21.76
CA SER A 144 7.23 10.96 21.67
C SER A 144 8.49 11.60 22.28
N LYS A 145 9.27 10.83 23.06
CA LYS A 145 10.56 11.28 23.60
C LYS A 145 11.66 11.38 22.53
N VAL A 146 11.41 10.82 21.34
CA VAL A 146 12.35 10.77 20.23
C VAL A 146 12.20 12.02 19.36
N ASP A 147 13.30 12.56 18.85
CA ASP A 147 13.27 13.67 17.90
C ASP A 147 12.39 13.29 16.68
N PRO A 148 11.32 14.05 16.39
CA PRO A 148 10.44 13.83 15.25
C PRO A 148 11.18 13.65 13.91
N LYS A 149 12.32 14.32 13.72
CA LYS A 149 13.12 14.21 12.50
C LYS A 149 13.83 12.85 12.40
N VAL A 150 14.30 12.32 13.53
CA VAL A 150 14.94 11.01 13.60
C VAL A 150 13.90 9.91 13.39
N GLU A 151 12.76 9.99 14.07
CA GLU A 151 11.66 9.04 13.91
C GLU A 151 11.14 9.00 12.46
N PHE A 152 10.96 10.18 11.84
CA PHE A 152 10.57 10.28 10.43
C PHE A 152 11.56 9.56 9.50
N LYS A 153 12.87 9.76 9.69
CA LYS A 153 13.90 9.09 8.89
C LYS A 153 13.86 7.58 9.07
N CYS A 154 13.78 7.09 10.31
CA CYS A 154 13.72 5.66 10.59
C CYS A 154 12.47 4.98 10.00
N ILE A 155 11.31 5.66 10.02
CA ILE A 155 10.09 5.18 9.36
C ILE A 155 10.32 5.11 7.84
N MET A 156 10.80 6.19 7.23
CA MET A 156 11.00 6.22 5.78
C MET A 156 12.05 5.21 5.31
N GLU A 157 13.11 4.96 6.08
CA GLU A 157 14.09 3.90 5.80
C GLU A 157 13.46 2.50 5.79
N ARG A 158 12.53 2.22 6.71
CA ARG A 158 11.82 0.93 6.76
C ARG A 158 10.81 0.78 5.61
N LEU A 159 9.97 1.79 5.40
CA LEU A 159 8.96 1.80 4.34
C LEU A 159 9.58 1.71 2.94
N SER A 160 10.69 2.43 2.71
CA SER A 160 11.34 2.50 1.39
C SER A 160 12.35 1.37 1.13
N ARG A 161 12.42 0.35 2.00
CA ARG A 161 13.36 -0.78 1.85
C ARG A 161 13.19 -1.50 0.51
N ASP A 162 11.95 -1.81 0.15
CA ASP A 162 11.60 -2.58 -1.05
C ASP A 162 11.16 -1.69 -2.23
N LEU A 163 11.22 -0.36 -2.04
CA LEU A 163 10.89 0.62 -3.07
C LEU A 163 11.92 0.58 -4.20
N LYS A 164 11.45 0.37 -5.42
CA LYS A 164 12.29 0.27 -6.62
C LYS A 164 12.62 1.67 -7.13
N LEU A 165 13.54 2.36 -6.45
CA LEU A 165 13.94 3.74 -6.80
C LEU A 165 14.37 3.91 -8.26
N HIS A 166 15.00 2.90 -8.85
CA HIS A 166 15.41 2.92 -10.25
C HIS A 166 14.23 2.99 -11.24
N ARG A 167 12.99 2.73 -10.81
CA ARG A 167 11.76 2.89 -11.61
C ARG A 167 11.08 4.24 -11.43
N ILE A 168 11.58 5.11 -10.54
CA ILE A 168 11.14 6.51 -10.44
C ILE A 168 11.95 7.33 -11.43
N THR A 169 11.31 8.22 -12.19
CA THR A 169 12.03 9.00 -13.20
C THR A 169 13.10 9.92 -12.57
N PRO A 170 14.20 10.23 -13.27
CA PRO A 170 15.19 11.18 -12.77
C PRO A 170 14.60 12.53 -12.36
N GLN A 171 13.61 13.02 -13.12
CA GLN A 171 12.93 14.28 -12.82
C GLN A 171 12.13 14.21 -11.51
N GLU A 172 11.41 13.12 -11.26
CA GLU A 172 10.67 12.92 -10.01
C GLU A 172 11.61 12.69 -8.81
N LEU A 173 12.73 11.99 -9.01
CA LEU A 173 13.76 11.85 -7.99
C LEU A 173 14.29 13.22 -7.53
N ILE A 174 14.57 14.12 -8.48
CA ILE A 174 15.11 15.46 -8.17
C ILE A 174 14.02 16.39 -7.61
N ARG A 175 12.80 16.34 -8.14
CA ARG A 175 11.73 17.29 -7.78
C ARG A 175 10.93 16.91 -6.55
N ILE A 176 10.78 15.61 -6.26
CA ILE A 176 9.91 15.09 -5.20
C ILE A 176 10.72 14.38 -4.12
N VAL A 177 11.56 13.41 -4.51
CA VAL A 177 12.26 12.55 -3.55
C VAL A 177 13.38 13.29 -2.83
N LEU A 178 14.28 13.96 -3.57
CA LEU A 178 15.43 14.67 -3.01
C LEU A 178 15.03 15.78 -2.03
N PRO A 179 14.07 16.68 -2.32
CA PRO A 179 13.71 17.76 -1.39
C PRO A 179 12.99 17.24 -0.13
N SER A 180 12.40 16.05 -0.18
CA SER A 180 11.71 15.45 0.96
C SER A 180 12.65 15.06 2.12
N LYS A 181 13.95 14.86 1.83
CA LYS A 181 14.97 14.34 2.77
C LYS A 181 14.58 13.01 3.43
N ALA A 182 13.64 12.27 2.83
CA ALA A 182 13.19 10.97 3.33
C ALA A 182 14.15 9.83 2.97
N ILE A 183 14.92 10.00 1.90
CA ILE A 183 15.92 9.03 1.44
C ILE A 183 17.29 9.72 1.44
N ARG A 184 18.32 8.96 1.84
CA ARG A 184 19.71 9.41 1.84
C ARG A 184 20.16 9.86 0.46
N ASN A 185 20.84 11.00 0.38
CA ASN A 185 21.27 11.59 -0.89
C ASN A 185 22.19 10.63 -1.66
N GLU A 186 23.03 9.87 -0.95
CA GLU A 186 23.93 8.87 -1.54
C GLU A 186 23.13 7.83 -2.34
N LYS A 187 22.05 7.30 -1.77
CA LYS A 187 21.17 6.31 -2.42
C LYS A 187 20.47 6.89 -3.66
N ILE A 188 20.11 8.17 -3.61
CA ILE A 188 19.50 8.87 -4.77
C ILE A 188 20.53 9.04 -5.89
N LEU A 189 21.75 9.47 -5.56
CA LEU A 189 22.84 9.63 -6.52
C LEU A 189 23.25 8.30 -7.17
N GLU A 190 23.38 7.24 -6.37
CA GLU A 190 23.62 5.87 -6.86
C GLU A 190 22.52 5.42 -7.84
N THR A 191 21.25 5.72 -7.51
CA THR A 191 20.11 5.40 -8.38
C THR A 191 20.19 6.16 -9.71
N LEU A 192 20.49 7.46 -9.67
CA LEU A 192 20.63 8.29 -10.87
C LEU A 192 21.80 7.81 -11.74
N MET A 193 22.93 7.44 -11.13
CA MET A 193 24.08 6.89 -11.84
C MET A 193 23.74 5.55 -12.50
N TYR A 194 23.02 4.68 -11.78
CA TYR A 194 22.51 3.42 -12.34
C TYR A 194 21.57 3.67 -13.53
N GLN A 195 20.63 4.62 -13.43
CA GLN A 195 19.70 4.99 -14.50
C GLN A 195 20.43 5.54 -15.74
N ALA A 196 21.48 6.34 -15.54
CA ALA A 196 22.30 6.87 -16.63
C ALA A 196 23.09 5.75 -17.34
N ASN A 197 23.70 4.85 -16.58
CA ASN A 197 24.52 3.75 -17.12
C ASN A 197 23.68 2.68 -17.83
N SER A 198 22.49 2.41 -17.31
CA SER A 198 21.57 1.39 -17.87
C SER A 198 20.79 1.89 -19.09
N GLY A 199 20.78 3.20 -19.35
CA GLY A 199 20.02 3.80 -20.45
C GLY A 199 18.50 3.73 -20.28
N ILE A 200 17.98 3.33 -19.11
CA ILE A 200 16.53 3.14 -18.84
C ILE A 200 15.73 4.41 -19.16
N TYR A 201 16.32 5.59 -18.94
CA TYR A 201 15.71 6.89 -19.19
C TYR A 201 16.44 7.71 -20.26
N ARG A 202 17.22 7.07 -21.13
CA ARG A 202 17.72 7.72 -22.36
C ARG A 202 16.54 7.97 -23.29
N ASN A 203 15.81 9.08 -23.07
CA ASN A 203 14.80 9.53 -24.01
C ASN A 203 14.83 11.06 -24.12
N VAL A 204 15.85 11.55 -24.82
CA VAL A 204 15.79 12.80 -25.60
C VAL A 204 16.59 12.69 -26.92
N ASP A 205 17.00 11.50 -27.37
CA ASP A 205 17.72 11.37 -28.65
C ASP A 205 16.85 10.93 -29.82
N SER A 206 15.64 10.40 -29.64
CA SER A 206 14.83 9.98 -30.80
C SER A 206 14.44 11.14 -31.73
N TYR A 207 14.18 12.34 -31.19
CA TYR A 207 13.93 13.55 -31.98
C TYR A 207 15.21 14.12 -32.61
N LEU A 208 16.35 14.06 -31.90
CA LEU A 208 17.65 14.50 -32.42
C LEU A 208 18.17 13.54 -33.48
N GLU A 209 18.06 12.24 -33.29
CA GLU A 209 18.36 11.18 -34.25
C GLU A 209 17.44 11.25 -35.47
N ALA A 210 16.15 11.54 -35.29
CA ALA A 210 15.22 11.75 -36.41
C ALA A 210 15.55 13.03 -37.19
N TYR A 211 16.01 14.09 -36.50
CA TYR A 211 16.47 15.32 -37.13
C TYR A 211 17.79 15.11 -37.87
N GLN A 212 18.78 14.43 -37.26
CA GLN A 212 20.06 14.07 -37.87
C GLN A 212 19.87 13.18 -39.11
N LYS A 213 18.95 12.20 -39.07
CA LYS A 213 18.60 11.38 -40.25
C LYS A 213 17.96 12.20 -41.37
N LYS A 214 17.14 13.21 -41.05
CA LYS A 214 16.56 14.10 -42.07
C LYS A 214 17.61 15.01 -42.72
N VAL A 215 18.55 15.53 -41.93
CA VAL A 215 19.65 16.38 -42.43
C VAL A 215 20.60 15.59 -43.33
N GLN A 216 21.02 14.38 -42.94
CA GLN A 216 21.86 13.50 -43.78
C GLN A 216 21.20 13.12 -45.12
N ASN A 217 19.89 12.88 -45.11
CA ASN A 217 19.17 12.56 -46.34
C ASN A 217 19.04 13.77 -47.28
N GLN A 218 19.01 15.01 -46.76
CA GLN A 218 18.94 16.21 -47.60
C GLN A 218 20.29 16.54 -48.28
N GLU A 219 21.41 16.35 -47.58
CA GLU A 219 22.76 16.55 -48.16
C GLU A 219 23.09 15.53 -49.27
N SER A 220 22.41 14.38 -49.27
CA SER A 220 22.58 13.34 -50.30
C SER A 220 21.91 13.69 -51.64
N PHE A 221 20.95 14.63 -51.67
CA PHE A 221 20.27 15.05 -52.90
C PHE A 221 20.93 16.25 -53.59
N ASP A 222 21.78 17.01 -52.89
CA ASP A 222 22.45 18.20 -53.45
C ASP A 222 23.80 17.90 -54.15
N CYS A 223 24.33 16.68 -54.06
CA CYS A 223 25.53 16.25 -54.82
C CYS A 223 25.21 15.56 -56.16
N GLY A 224 23.96 15.67 -56.64
CA GLY A 224 23.47 15.00 -57.84
C GLY A 224 22.86 15.94 -58.88
N MET A 225 23.50 17.06 -59.20
CA MET A 225 23.33 17.81 -60.46
C MET A 225 24.62 18.50 -60.88
#